data_AF-A0AAV9C5N0-F1
#
_entry.id   AF-A0AAV9C5N0-F1
#
_cell.length_a   1.000
_cell.length_b   1.000
_cell.length_c   1.000
_cell.angle_alpha   90.00
_cell.angle_beta   90.00
_cell.angle_gamma   90.00
#
_symmetry.space_group_name_H-M   'P 1'
#
loop_
_entity.id
_entity.type
_entity.pdbx_description
1 polymer ?
#
loop_
_entity_poly.entity_id
_entity_poly.type
_entity_poly.pdbx_seq_one_letter_code
_entity_poly.pdbx_strand_id
1 'polypeptide(L)'
;MLEKGVTEEVAVEHIRGLIDEAWKKINEECVEQSLFPREFIDACINGTRMTYGIYLYGDGYGSPDKHGTTDQILFTLIKPVPLA
;
A
#
# COMPACT_ATOMS: atom_id res chain seq x y z
N MET A 1 7.15 -20.70 0.76
CA MET A 1 6.89 -22.13 0.53
C MET A 1 8.18 -22.95 0.56
N LEU A 2 9.01 -22.94 -0.49
CA LEU A 2 10.18 -23.83 -0.64
C LEU A 2 11.20 -23.78 0.51
N GLU A 3 11.57 -22.58 0.97
CA GLU A 3 12.58 -22.41 2.03
C GLU A 3 12.18 -23.08 3.36
N LYS A 4 10.87 -23.08 3.68
CA LYS A 4 10.33 -23.58 4.95
C LYS A 4 9.46 -24.83 4.80
N GLY A 5 9.28 -25.33 3.58
CA GLY A 5 8.39 -26.46 3.27
C GLY A 5 6.92 -26.23 3.65
N VAL A 6 6.44 -24.99 3.66
CA VAL A 6 5.06 -24.63 4.06
C VAL A 6 4.13 -24.42 2.86
N THR A 7 2.82 -24.50 3.09
CA THR A 7 1.79 -24.23 2.07
C THR A 7 1.80 -22.77 1.63
N GLU A 8 1.11 -22.49 0.52
CA GLU A 8 0.96 -21.13 0.01
C GLU A 8 0.24 -20.24 1.01
N GLU A 9 -0.87 -20.71 1.59
CA GLU A 9 -1.68 -19.96 2.55
C GLU A 9 -0.86 -19.52 3.76
N VAL A 10 -0.08 -20.44 4.33
CA VAL A 10 0.81 -20.15 5.47
C VAL A 10 1.90 -19.15 5.08
N ALA A 11 2.47 -19.28 3.87
CA ALA A 11 3.47 -18.34 3.38
C ALA A 11 2.87 -16.94 3.16
N VAL A 12 1.66 -16.85 2.60
CA VAL A 12 0.95 -15.58 2.35
C VAL A 12 0.60 -14.90 3.68
N GLU A 13 0.11 -15.64 4.66
CA GLU A 13 -0.17 -15.11 6.00
C GLU A 13 1.10 -14.58 6.67
N HIS A 14 2.22 -15.32 6.56
CA HIS A 14 3.51 -14.86 7.07
C HIS A 14 3.97 -13.55 6.42
N ILE A 15 3.88 -13.45 5.08
CA ILE A 15 4.24 -12.22 4.36
C ILE A 15 3.33 -11.04 4.77
N ARG A 16 2.03 -11.27 4.97
CA ARG A 16 1.13 -10.24 5.50
C ARG A 16 1.57 -9.75 6.88
N GLY A 17 1.95 -10.67 7.77
CA GLY A 17 2.52 -10.30 9.07
C GLY A 17 3.81 -9.47 8.95
N LEU A 18 4.70 -9.79 8.00
CA LEU A 18 5.89 -8.99 7.75
C LEU A 18 5.56 -7.58 7.24
N ILE A 19 4.53 -7.44 6.40
CA ILE A 19 4.04 -6.14 5.93
C ILE A 19 3.50 -5.32 7.11
N ASP A 20 2.74 -5.93 8.02
CA ASP A 20 2.22 -5.26 9.21
C ASP A 20 3.34 -4.78 10.14
N GLU A 21 4.37 -5.61 10.36
CA GLU A 21 5.55 -5.21 11.13
C GLU A 21 6.35 -4.09 10.45
N ALA A 22 6.44 -4.09 9.12
CA ALA A 22 7.07 -3.00 8.37
C ALA A 22 6.29 -1.69 8.53
N TRP A 23 4.96 -1.73 8.52
CA TRP A 23 4.12 -0.55 8.77
C TRP A 23 4.31 0.03 10.18
N LYS A 24 4.46 -0.81 11.21
CA LYS A 24 4.76 -0.34 12.57
C LYS A 24 6.06 0.46 12.61
N LYS A 25 7.12 -0.06 11.99
CA LYS A 25 8.41 0.65 11.89
C LYS A 25 8.29 1.97 11.14
N ILE A 26 7.57 1.99 10.01
CA ILE A 26 7.31 3.24 9.28
C ILE A 26 6.62 4.26 10.19
N ASN A 27 5.60 3.85 10.95
CA ASN A 27 4.89 4.75 11.86
C ASN A 27 5.77 5.29 12.99
N GLU A 28 6.67 4.48 13.54
CA GLU A 28 7.65 4.90 14.55
C GLU A 28 8.56 6.01 13.98
N GLU A 29 9.13 5.78 12.81
CA GLU A 29 10.01 6.74 12.10
C GLU A 29 9.30 8.04 11.70
N CYS A 30 7.97 8.01 11.52
CA CYS A 30 7.17 9.21 11.25
C CYS A 30 7.01 10.13 12.46
N VAL A 31 7.08 9.55 13.67
CA VAL A 31 6.89 10.26 14.94
C VAL A 31 8.23 10.75 15.48
N GLU A 32 9.32 10.01 15.23
CA GLU A 32 10.67 10.39 15.63
C GLU A 32 11.23 11.57 14.82
N GLN A 33 12.24 12.25 15.37
CA GLN A 33 12.95 13.32 14.65
C GLN A 33 13.79 12.72 13.53
N SER A 34 13.24 12.73 12.33
CA SER A 34 13.94 12.27 11.14
C SER A 34 15.03 13.26 10.69
N LEU A 35 16.08 12.71 10.08
CA LEU A 35 17.14 13.47 9.42
C LEU A 35 16.70 14.07 8.06
N PHE A 36 15.53 13.65 7.55
CA PHE A 36 15.01 14.07 6.26
C PHE A 36 13.92 15.15 6.39
N PRO A 37 13.73 15.99 5.35
CA PRO A 37 12.61 16.93 5.29
C PRO A 37 11.26 16.20 5.39
N ARG A 38 10.28 16.84 6.04
CA ARG A 38 8.94 16.26 6.24
C ARG A 38 8.25 15.93 4.91
N GLU A 39 8.43 16.76 3.90
CA GLU A 39 7.85 16.58 2.57
C GLU A 39 8.38 15.30 1.90
N PHE A 40 9.65 14.97 2.12
CA PHE A 40 10.25 13.74 1.62
C PHE A 40 9.67 12.51 2.32
N ILE A 41 9.54 12.58 3.64
CA ILE A 41 8.93 11.53 4.45
C ILE A 41 7.47 11.30 4.02
N ASP A 42 6.70 12.37 3.87
CA ASP A 42 5.31 12.31 3.42
C ASP A 42 5.19 11.71 2.02
N ALA A 43 6.11 12.05 1.09
CA ALA A 43 6.16 11.44 -0.23
C ALA A 43 6.43 9.92 -0.17
N CYS A 44 7.38 9.48 0.67
CA CYS A 44 7.66 8.06 0.88
C CYS A 44 6.43 7.32 1.43
N ILE A 45 5.80 7.85 2.50
CA ILE A 45 4.62 7.23 3.13
C ILE A 45 3.46 7.15 2.13
N ASN A 46 3.19 8.24 1.42
CA ASN A 46 2.11 8.27 0.43
C ASN A 46 2.39 7.30 -0.73
N GLY A 47 3.65 7.17 -1.15
CA GLY A 47 4.09 6.14 -2.09
C GLY A 47 3.76 4.73 -1.60
N THR A 48 4.16 4.40 -0.37
CA THR A 48 3.87 3.08 0.25
C THR A 48 2.36 2.82 0.37
N ARG A 49 1.58 3.83 0.77
CA ARG A 49 0.10 3.74 0.86
C ARG A 49 -0.53 3.48 -0.51
N MET A 50 -0.08 4.19 -1.55
CA MET A 50 -0.54 3.96 -2.92
C MET A 50 -0.21 2.54 -3.38
N THR A 51 1.03 2.09 -3.23
CA THR A 51 1.43 0.72 -3.61
C THR A 51 0.57 -0.31 -2.89
N TYR A 52 0.38 -0.17 -1.57
CA TYR A 52 -0.48 -1.08 -0.82
C TYR A 52 -1.92 -1.10 -1.35
N GLY A 53 -2.53 0.07 -1.58
CA GLY A 53 -3.90 0.19 -2.08
C GLY A 53 -4.09 -0.39 -3.48
N ILE A 54 -3.14 -0.15 -4.38
CA ILE A 54 -3.17 -0.68 -5.76
C ILE A 54 -3.16 -2.21 -5.76
N TYR A 55 -2.41 -2.84 -4.85
CA TYR A 55 -2.25 -4.29 -4.81
C TYR A 55 -3.19 -5.01 -3.82
N LEU A 56 -4.04 -4.27 -3.09
CA LEU A 56 -4.86 -4.83 -2.02
C LEU A 56 -5.81 -5.94 -2.49
N TYR A 57 -6.33 -5.82 -3.72
CA TYR A 57 -7.33 -6.75 -4.29
C TYR A 57 -6.79 -7.57 -5.48
N GLY A 58 -5.48 -7.56 -5.71
CA GLY A 58 -4.84 -8.22 -6.84
C GLY A 58 -3.93 -7.27 -7.62
N ASP A 59 -3.73 -7.50 -8.91
CA ASP A 59 -2.85 -6.67 -9.73
C ASP A 59 -3.58 -5.42 -10.24
N GLY A 60 -3.85 -4.45 -9.36
CA GLY A 60 -4.51 -3.20 -9.72
C GLY A 60 -3.68 -2.27 -10.60
N TYR A 61 -2.39 -2.55 -10.79
CA TYR A 61 -1.53 -1.77 -11.69
C TYR A 61 -1.52 -2.34 -13.11
N GLY A 62 -1.26 -3.64 -13.26
CA GLY A 62 -1.20 -4.31 -14.56
C GLY A 62 -2.57 -4.74 -15.09
N SER A 63 -3.58 -4.84 -14.22
CA SER A 63 -4.97 -5.20 -14.56
C SER A 63 -6.00 -4.32 -13.82
N PRO A 64 -5.94 -2.97 -13.96
CA PRO A 64 -6.71 -2.02 -13.15
C PRO A 64 -8.23 -2.22 -13.25
N ASP A 65 -8.74 -2.60 -14.43
CA ASP A 65 -10.17 -2.83 -14.65
C ASP A 65 -10.70 -4.07 -13.91
N LYS A 66 -9.86 -5.07 -13.66
CA LYS A 66 -10.26 -6.31 -12.97
C LYS A 66 -10.29 -6.16 -11.45
N HIS A 67 -9.59 -5.16 -10.93
CA HIS A 67 -9.35 -4.99 -9.49
C HIS A 67 -9.87 -3.66 -8.92
N GLY A 68 -10.73 -2.95 -9.68
CA GLY A 68 -11.44 -1.76 -9.21
C GLY A 68 -10.59 -0.48 -9.12
N THR A 69 -9.33 -0.52 -9.56
CA THR A 69 -8.43 0.63 -9.53
C THR A 69 -8.87 1.73 -10.51
N THR A 70 -9.46 1.35 -11.65
CA THR A 70 -10.02 2.30 -12.63
C THR A 70 -11.10 3.19 -11.98
N ASP A 71 -12.00 2.62 -11.18
CA ASP A 71 -13.06 3.37 -10.50
C ASP A 71 -12.49 4.34 -9.45
N GLN A 72 -11.47 3.92 -8.71
CA GLN A 72 -10.78 4.78 -7.74
C GLN A 72 -10.11 5.96 -8.43
N ILE A 73 -9.43 5.73 -9.56
CA ILE A 73 -8.79 6.79 -10.36
C ILE A 73 -9.86 7.75 -10.90
N LEU A 74 -10.95 7.23 -11.46
CA LEU A 74 -12.04 8.05 -11.98
C LEU A 74 -12.63 8.93 -10.88
N PHE A 75 -12.90 8.37 -9.70
CA PHE A 75 -13.44 9.14 -8.57
C PHE A 75 -12.47 10.20 -8.04
N THR A 76 -11.18 9.88 -7.97
CA THR A 76 -10.20 10.74 -7.29
C THR A 76 -9.63 11.84 -8.19
N LEU A 77 -9.42 11.55 -9.48
CA LEU A 77 -8.68 12.43 -10.39
C LEU A 77 -9.52 13.04 -11.50
N ILE A 78 -10.65 12.41 -11.87
CA ILE A 78 -11.43 12.79 -13.05
C ILE A 78 -12.78 13.39 -12.69
N LYS A 79 -13.52 12.74 -11.78
CA LYS A 79 -14.86 13.16 -11.39
C LYS A 79 -14.76 14.29 -10.36
N PRO A 80 -15.43 15.43 -10.60
CA PRO A 80 -15.48 16.50 -9.61
C PRO A 80 -16.29 16.06 -8.40
N VAL A 81 -15.94 16.61 -7.23
CA VAL A 81 -16.76 16.47 -6.02
C VAL A 81 -18.04 17.28 -6.22
N PRO A 82 -19.24 16.68 -6.10
CA PRO A 82 -20.48 17.43 -6.20
C PRO A 82 -20.55 18.52 -5.12
N LEU A 83 -20.83 19.75 -5.53
CA LEU A 83 -21.21 20.82 -4.62
C LEU A 83 -22.72 20.73 -4.44
N ALA A 84 -23.17 20.66 -3.19
CA ALA A 84 -24.59 20.69 -2.83
C ALA A 84 -25.24 22.04 -3.21
#